data_AF-A0A081R3F7-F1
#
_entry.id   AF-A0A081R3F7-F1
#
_cell.length_a   1.000
_cell.length_b   1.000
_cell.length_c   1.000
_cell.angle_alpha   90.00
_cell.angle_beta   90.00
_cell.angle_gamma   90.00
#
_symmetry.space_group_name_H-M   'P 1'
#
loop_
_entity.id
_entity.type
_entity.pdbx_description
1 polymer ?
#
loop_
_entity_poly.entity_id
_entity_poly.type
_entity_poly.pdbx_seq_one_letter_code
_entity_poly.pdbx_strand_id
1 'polypeptide(L)'
;MQLRLKELREDLGLSVKDMARDTGVSQNTIRLYERGGYPSIKQIEMIAKTYDVNPAWLVGWIDDEMIPEVQVIERIIYKESPTARLPGYHNNNNDGKIIKWKQSRIFRGGRI
;
A
#
# COMPACT_ATOMS: atom_id res chain seq x y z
N MET A 1 19.53 -12.25 15.26
CA MET A 1 18.92 -10.93 15.05
C MET A 1 19.62 -9.97 15.99
N GLN A 2 20.32 -8.98 15.46
CA GLN A 2 21.07 -8.01 16.27
C GLN A 2 20.44 -6.65 16.05
N LEU A 3 19.84 -6.09 17.10
CA LEU A 3 19.17 -4.79 17.01
C LEU A 3 20.23 -3.68 16.93
N ARG A 4 20.24 -2.89 15.85
CA ARG A 4 21.17 -1.76 15.62
C ARG A 4 20.76 -0.48 16.35
N LEU A 5 19.99 -0.62 17.43
CA LEU A 5 19.41 0.51 18.16
C LEU A 5 20.47 1.34 18.91
N LYS A 6 21.55 0.69 19.32
CA LYS A 6 22.69 1.38 19.94
C LYS A 6 23.44 2.25 18.93
N GLU A 7 23.67 1.72 17.73
CA GLU A 7 24.35 2.42 16.62
C GLU A 7 23.54 3.67 16.24
N LEU A 8 22.24 3.50 15.97
CA LEU A 8 21.32 4.61 15.70
C LEU A 8 21.37 5.71 16.78
N ARG A 9 21.43 5.31 18.05
CA ARG A 9 21.49 6.26 19.17
C ARG A 9 22.81 7.03 19.20
N GLU A 10 23.92 6.34 18.94
CA GLU A 10 25.26 6.93 18.91
C GLU A 10 25.42 7.88 17.72
N ASP A 11 24.90 7.53 16.54
CA ASP A 11 24.92 8.37 15.34
C ASP A 11 24.12 9.67 15.53
N LEU A 12 22.97 9.58 16.21
CA LEU A 12 22.14 10.75 16.54
C LEU A 12 22.66 11.52 17.77
N GLY A 13 23.68 11.01 18.48
CA GLY A 13 24.21 11.62 19.70
C GLY A 13 23.22 11.69 20.87
N LEU A 14 22.22 10.80 20.90
CA LEU A 14 21.13 10.84 21.88
C LEU A 14 21.47 10.04 23.15
N SER A 15 20.98 10.53 24.30
CA SER A 15 20.97 9.74 25.53
C SER A 15 19.82 8.73 25.50
N VAL A 16 19.96 7.62 26.24
CA VAL A 16 18.88 6.63 26.45
C VAL A 16 17.61 7.29 26.98
N LYS A 17 17.75 8.35 27.80
CA LYS A 17 16.62 9.11 28.35
C LYS A 17 15.91 9.93 27.29
N ASP A 18 16.65 10.52 26.35
CA ASP A 18 16.07 11.34 25.27
C ASP A 18 15.36 10.44 24.26
N MET A 19 16.01 9.34 23.84
CA MET A 19 15.38 8.35 22.96
C MET A 19 14.12 7.73 23.58
N ALA A 20 14.10 7.50 24.90
CA ALA A 20 12.90 7.05 25.63
C ALA A 20 11.76 8.08 25.57
N ARG A 21 12.09 9.37 25.66
CA ARG A 21 11.11 10.45 25.60
C ARG A 21 10.51 10.57 24.20
N ASP A 22 11.34 10.44 23.16
CA ASP A 22 10.92 10.64 21.77
C ASP A 22 10.07 9.46 21.27
N THR A 23 10.48 8.23 21.60
CA THR A 23 9.78 7.01 21.17
C THR A 23 8.59 6.63 22.07
N GLY A 24 8.48 7.23 23.25
CA GLY A 24 7.49 6.86 24.26
C GLY A 24 7.76 5.50 24.93
N VAL A 25 8.95 4.91 24.71
CA VAL A 25 9.37 3.63 25.28
C VAL A 25 10.11 3.86 26.59
N SER A 26 9.93 2.98 27.58
CA SER A 26 10.63 3.13 28.86
C SER A 26 12.16 2.98 28.70
N GLN A 27 12.94 3.71 29.50
CA GLN A 27 14.41 3.62 29.48
C GLN A 27 14.93 2.20 29.73
N ASN A 28 14.27 1.43 30.61
CA ASN A 28 14.63 0.05 30.87
C ASN A 28 14.41 -0.83 29.64
N THR A 29 13.33 -0.57 28.91
CA THR A 29 13.01 -1.29 27.68
C THR A 29 14.02 -0.99 26.57
N ILE A 30 14.48 0.26 26.43
CA ILE A 30 15.55 0.60 25.49
C ILE A 30 16.86 -0.11 25.85
N ARG A 31 17.27 -0.10 27.12
CA ARG A 31 18.46 -0.85 27.57
C ARG A 31 18.33 -2.36 27.35
N LEU A 32 17.11 -2.89 27.47
CA LEU A 32 16.83 -4.30 27.19
C LEU A 32 17.04 -4.59 25.70
N TYR A 33 16.55 -3.72 24.82
CA TYR A 33 16.75 -3.85 23.36
C TYR A 33 18.22 -3.78 22.98
N GLU A 34 18.99 -2.84 23.55
CA GLU A 34 20.43 -2.74 23.33
C GLU A 34 21.20 -3.99 23.80
N ARG A 35 20.67 -4.75 24.77
CA ARG A 35 21.26 -6.00 25.28
C ARG A 35 20.81 -7.25 24.51
N GLY A 36 20.01 -7.11 23.45
CA GLY A 36 19.50 -8.22 22.65
C GLY A 36 18.07 -8.66 23.00
N GLY A 37 17.30 -7.80 23.66
CA GLY A 37 15.86 -8.00 23.82
C GLY A 37 15.11 -7.88 22.50
N TYR A 38 14.03 -8.64 22.35
CA TYR A 38 13.20 -8.67 21.15
C TYR A 38 12.01 -7.70 21.29
N PRO A 39 12.01 -6.54 20.59
CA PRO A 39 10.84 -5.67 20.53
C PRO A 39 9.70 -6.31 19.74
N SER A 40 8.48 -5.87 20.02
CA SER A 40 7.32 -6.18 19.17
C SER A 40 7.45 -5.45 17.83
N ILE A 41 6.85 -6.00 16.77
CA ILE A 41 6.76 -5.37 15.44
C ILE A 41 6.23 -3.93 15.55
N LYS A 42 5.20 -3.71 16.39
CA LYS A 42 4.65 -2.36 16.62
C LYS A 42 5.67 -1.38 17.20
N GLN A 43 6.56 -1.86 18.07
CA GLN A 43 7.59 -1.03 18.68
C GLN A 43 8.71 -0.73 17.69
N ILE A 44 9.10 -1.71 16.87
CA ILE A 44 10.06 -1.52 15.77
C ILE A 44 9.54 -0.45 14.80
N GLU A 45 8.29 -0.58 14.33
CA GLU A 45 7.69 0.41 13.43
C GLU A 45 7.60 1.81 14.04
N MET A 46 7.27 1.90 15.33
CA MET A 46 7.19 3.18 16.03
C MET A 46 8.55 3.86 16.11
N ILE A 47 9.60 3.14 16.50
CA ILE A 47 10.96 3.66 16.59
C ILE A 47 11.50 4.01 15.19
N ALA A 48 11.22 3.18 14.20
CA ALA A 48 11.58 3.42 12.81
C ALA A 48 10.94 4.71 12.28
N LYS A 49 9.65 4.93 12.55
CA LYS A 49 8.94 6.15 12.16
C LYS A 49 9.43 7.41 12.87
N THR A 50 9.84 7.33 14.14
CA THR A 50 10.33 8.51 14.87
C THR A 50 11.67 9.02 14.36
N TYR A 51 12.52 8.11 13.87
CA TYR A 51 13.87 8.44 13.38
C TYR A 51 14.01 8.36 11.85
N ASP A 52 12.90 8.11 11.14
CA ASP A 52 12.84 7.93 9.69
C ASP A 52 13.86 6.90 9.16
N VAL A 53 14.02 5.79 9.88
CA VAL A 53 14.94 4.71 9.52
C VAL A 53 14.21 3.48 9.03
N ASN A 54 14.88 2.66 8.23
CA ASN A 54 14.31 1.41 7.75
C ASN A 54 14.11 0.41 8.92
N PRO A 55 12.89 -0.10 9.16
CA PRO A 55 12.65 -1.06 10.23
C PRO A 55 13.41 -2.37 10.04
N ALA A 56 13.71 -2.77 8.79
CA ALA A 56 14.50 -3.96 8.51
C ALA A 56 15.99 -3.76 8.87
N TRP A 57 16.51 -2.54 8.69
CA TRP A 57 17.86 -2.18 9.11
C TRP A 57 17.97 -2.13 10.63
N LEU A 58 16.99 -1.54 11.31
CA LEU A 58 16.96 -1.44 12.77
C LEU A 58 17.06 -2.82 13.45
N VAL A 59 16.50 -3.84 12.82
CA VAL A 59 16.48 -5.23 13.28
C VAL A 59 17.71 -6.04 12.81
N GLY A 60 18.54 -5.46 11.93
CA GLY A 60 19.75 -6.06 11.39
C GLY A 60 19.49 -7.14 10.33
N TRP A 61 18.40 -7.02 9.58
CA TRP A 61 18.09 -7.92 8.44
C TRP A 61 18.71 -7.44 7.13
N ILE A 62 19.01 -6.15 7.04
CA ILE A 62 19.67 -5.51 5.91
C ILE A 62 20.77 -4.58 6.43
N ASP A 63 21.77 -4.33 5.61
CA ASP A 63 22.85 -3.40 5.93
C ASP A 63 22.54 -1.96 5.52
N ASP A 64 21.56 -1.77 4.64
CA ASP A 64 21.19 -0.47 4.07
C ASP A 64 20.25 0.31 5.02
N GLU A 65 20.70 1.48 5.47
CA GLU A 65 20.01 2.33 6.46
C GLU A 65 18.73 2.98 5.93
N MET A 66 18.75 3.30 4.63
CA MET A 66 17.72 4.07 3.98
C MET A 66 16.59 3.15 3.51
N ILE A 67 15.35 3.64 3.63
CA ILE A 67 14.23 3.04 2.93
C ILE A 67 14.43 3.40 1.45
N PRO A 68 14.53 2.43 0.52
CA PRO A 68 14.60 2.78 -0.89
C PRO A 68 13.34 3.58 -1.24
N GLU A 69 13.50 4.71 -1.95
CA GLU A 69 12.37 5.51 -2.40
C GLU A 69 11.42 4.61 -3.21
N VAL A 70 10.32 4.17 -2.58
CA VAL A 70 9.32 3.36 -3.26
C VAL A 70 8.55 4.31 -4.18
N GLN A 71 8.97 4.37 -5.44
CA GLN A 71 8.18 5.03 -6.48
C GLN A 71 6.89 4.23 -6.67
N VAL A 72 5.81 4.69 -6.05
CA VAL A 72 4.47 4.15 -6.26
C VAL A 72 4.03 4.56 -7.66
N ILE A 73 4.28 3.68 -8.65
CA ILE A 73 3.76 3.86 -9.99
C ILE A 73 2.28 3.46 -9.95
N GLU A 74 1.39 4.45 -9.82
CA GLU A 74 -0.04 4.23 -9.97
C GLU A 74 -0.32 3.70 -11.38
N ARG A 75 -0.56 2.39 -11.51
CA ARG A 75 -1.01 1.78 -12.76
C ARG A 75 -2.53 1.72 -12.74
N ILE A 76 -3.18 2.50 -13.59
CA ILE A 76 -4.62 2.39 -13.85
C ILE A 76 -4.84 1.04 -14.56
N ILE A 77 -5.28 0.03 -13.82
CA ILE A 77 -5.66 -1.28 -14.38
C ILE A 77 -7.17 -1.27 -14.59
N TYR A 78 -7.59 -1.26 -15.85
CA TYR A 78 -8.99 -1.50 -16.20
C TYR A 78 -9.32 -2.96 -15.90
N LYS A 79 -10.02 -3.22 -14.79
CA LYS A 79 -10.57 -4.53 -14.47
C LYS A 79 -11.97 -4.61 -15.06
N GLU A 80 -12.11 -5.25 -16.22
CA GLU A 80 -13.41 -5.64 -16.73
C GLU A 80 -14.04 -6.63 -15.73
N SER A 81 -15.00 -6.15 -14.96
CA SER A 81 -15.80 -7.01 -14.10
C SER A 81 -16.86 -7.70 -14.95
N PRO A 82 -16.93 -9.04 -15.01
CA PRO A 82 -17.99 -9.75 -15.73
C PRO A 82 -19.40 -9.48 -15.15
N THR A 83 -19.47 -8.83 -13.99
CA THR A 83 -20.71 -8.36 -13.36
C THR A 83 -21.17 -6.99 -13.86
N ALA A 84 -20.42 -6.35 -14.77
CA ALA A 84 -20.88 -5.14 -15.45
C ALA A 84 -22.06 -5.51 -16.37
N ARG A 85 -23.25 -5.59 -15.78
CA ARG A 85 -24.52 -5.76 -16.47
C ARG A 85 -24.64 -4.56 -17.41
N LEU A 86 -24.38 -4.75 -18.70
CA LEU A 86 -24.72 -3.75 -19.71
C LEU A 86 -26.20 -3.41 -19.48
N PRO A 87 -26.54 -2.15 -19.16
CA PRO A 87 -27.92 -1.82 -18.90
C PRO A 87 -28.74 -2.12 -20.17
N GLY A 88 -29.94 -2.70 -19.99
CA GLY A 88 -30.74 -3.33 -21.05
C GLY A 88 -31.20 -2.41 -22.21
N TYR A 89 -30.78 -1.15 -22.21
CA TYR A 89 -31.00 -0.19 -23.30
C TYR A 89 -29.86 -0.17 -24.35
N HIS A 90 -28.93 -1.13 -24.32
CA HIS A 90 -27.77 -1.17 -25.25
C HIS A 90 -28.13 -1.27 -26.74
N ASN A 91 -29.40 -1.40 -27.10
CA ASN A 91 -29.88 -1.26 -28.48
C ASN A 91 -30.54 0.12 -28.71
N ASN A 92 -29.73 1.16 -28.54
CA ASN A 92 -30.07 2.57 -28.70
C ASN A 92 -29.34 3.12 -29.94
N ASN A 93 -30.02 3.91 -30.78
CA ASN A 93 -29.46 4.45 -32.01
C ASN A 93 -28.52 5.65 -31.77
N ASN A 94 -27.53 5.57 -30.87
CA ASN A 94 -26.60 6.66 -30.49
C ASN A 94 -27.22 8.02 -30.09
N ASP A 95 -28.54 8.19 -30.13
CA ASP A 95 -29.28 9.44 -29.91
C ASP A 95 -30.32 9.33 -28.77
N GLY A 96 -30.25 8.28 -27.94
CA GLY A 96 -31.18 8.12 -26.81
C GLY A 96 -32.53 7.50 -27.17
N LYS A 97 -32.79 7.13 -28.43
CA LYS A 97 -34.06 6.56 -28.86
C LYS A 97 -33.98 5.03 -29.00
N ILE A 98 -34.94 4.35 -28.38
CA ILE A 98 -35.10 2.90 -28.50
C ILE A 98 -35.42 2.55 -29.95
N ILE A 99 -34.59 1.71 -30.58
CA ILE A 99 -34.84 1.21 -31.93
C ILE A 99 -36.03 0.25 -31.88
N LYS A 100 -37.21 0.71 -32.30
CA LYS A 100 -38.36 -0.16 -32.55
C LYS A 100 -38.18 -0.85 -33.89
N TRP A 101 -37.68 -2.09 -33.88
CA TRP A 101 -37.71 -2.94 -35.06
C TRP A 101 -39.17 -3.25 -35.43
N LYS A 102 -39.68 -2.61 -36.47
CA LYS A 102 -40.93 -3.05 -37.10
C LYS A 102 -40.54 -4.13 -38.09
N GLN A 103 -40.94 -5.37 -37.83
CA GLN A 103 -40.71 -6.52 -38.71
C GLN A 103 -41.14 -6.13 -40.14
N SER A 104 -40.20 -6.10 -41.09
CA SER A 104 -40.51 -5.79 -42.48
C SER A 104 -41.52 -6.82 -42.96
N ARG A 105 -42.65 -6.38 -43.54
CA ARG A 105 -43.57 -7.31 -44.22
C ARG A 105 -42.75 -8.03 -45.27
N ILE A 106 -42.59 -9.35 -45.11
CA ILE A 106 -41.92 -10.22 -46.06
C ILE A 106 -42.55 -9.95 -47.43
N PHE A 107 -41.80 -9.31 -48.33
CA PHE A 107 -42.22 -9.12 -49.71
C PHE A 107 -42.15 -10.50 -50.38
N ARG A 108 -43.27 -11.24 -50.35
CA ARG A 108 -43.43 -12.45 -51.15
C ARG A 108 -43.62 -12.00 -52.59
N GLY A 109 -42.51 -11.96 -53.33
CA GLY A 109 -42.42 -11.45 -54.69
C GLY A 109 -43.56 -11.92 -55.58
N GLY A 110 -44.13 -10.97 -56.33
CA GLY A 110 -44.95 -11.27 -57.49
C GLY A 110 -44.07 -11.86 -58.60
N ARG A 111 -44.59 -12.89 -59.28
CA ARG A 111 -44.11 -13.26 -60.61
C ARG A 111 -44.66 -12.26 -61.62
N ILE A 112 -43.84 -12.00 -62.63
CA ILE A 112 -44.16 -11.37 -63.92
C ILE A 112 -45.46 -11.96 -64.47
#